data_AF-A0A7S4KAX0-F1
#
_entry.id   AF-A0A7S4KAX0-F1
#
_cell.length_a   1.000
_cell.length_b   1.000
_cell.length_c   1.000
_cell.angle_alpha   90.00
_cell.angle_beta   90.00
_cell.angle_gamma   90.00
#
_symmetry.space_group_name_H-M   'P 1'
#
loop_
_entity.id
_entity.type
_entity.pdbx_description
1 polymer ?
#
loop_
_entity_poly.entity_id
_entity_poly.type
_entity_poly.pdbx_seq_one_letter_code
_entity_poly.pdbx_strand_id
1 'polypeptide(L)'
;DRDRDRDRPATEQSWSEEWRELGLGARLPRPGARMTNLLFVQTGFGVDQHGDREGEGATKAAVRAVRNAIEFNAIPGAIESVPGGRGEMLIRVKLGVPPGGERGEGSSSEPMSVDLSHVSKVFPYGRLMPIEVVVGGLSFPTGRIVCELGDKDDLAICVAASVSIGYDEKKISGNNQENSDNLSCSTGSSHKTYSTKDGY
;
A
#
# COMPACT_ATOMS: atom_id res chain seq x y z
N ASP A 1 -3.76 11.19 -26.13
CA ASP A 1 -4.84 11.07 -25.13
C ASP A 1 -4.71 9.95 -24.10
N ARG A 2 -3.70 9.05 -24.14
CA ARG A 2 -3.55 7.95 -23.16
C ARG A 2 -2.65 8.25 -21.94
N ASP A 3 -2.03 9.44 -21.89
CA ASP A 3 -1.07 9.78 -20.82
C ASP A 3 -1.70 10.52 -19.63
N ARG A 4 -2.96 10.98 -19.72
CA ARG A 4 -3.58 11.80 -18.66
C ARG A 4 -4.28 11.00 -17.55
N ASP A 5 -4.31 9.67 -17.65
CA ASP A 5 -4.99 8.79 -16.66
C ASP A 5 -4.04 8.11 -15.67
N ARG A 6 -2.72 8.18 -15.89
CA ARG A 6 -1.74 7.39 -15.11
C ARG A 6 -1.46 7.95 -13.71
N ASP A 7 -1.71 9.24 -13.48
CA ASP A 7 -1.46 9.93 -12.21
C ASP A 7 -2.73 10.29 -11.42
N ARG A 8 -3.91 9.79 -11.84
CA ARG A 8 -5.13 10.05 -11.07
C ARG A 8 -5.08 9.20 -9.79
N PRO A 9 -5.26 9.81 -8.59
CA PRO A 9 -5.52 9.01 -7.40
C PRO A 9 -6.69 8.07 -7.71
N ALA A 10 -6.68 6.85 -7.18
CA ALA A 10 -7.79 5.90 -7.31
C ALA A 10 -9.08 6.54 -6.77
N THR A 11 -9.77 7.26 -7.65
CA THR A 11 -10.97 8.08 -7.40
C THR A 11 -12.21 7.32 -7.85
N GLU A 12 -12.00 6.21 -8.55
CA GLU A 12 -13.02 5.28 -9.02
C GLU A 12 -12.74 3.88 -8.45
N GLN A 13 -13.81 3.15 -8.13
CA GLN A 13 -13.70 1.78 -7.68
C GLN A 13 -13.27 0.90 -8.85
N SER A 14 -12.15 0.21 -8.71
CA SER A 14 -11.65 -0.72 -9.73
C SER A 14 -11.48 -2.12 -9.13
N TRP A 15 -12.11 -3.10 -9.77
CA TRP A 15 -12.13 -4.49 -9.30
C TRP A 15 -11.43 -5.41 -10.31
N SER A 16 -10.86 -6.51 -9.84
CA SER A 16 -10.51 -7.63 -10.73
C SER A 16 -11.79 -8.34 -11.15
N GLU A 17 -11.74 -9.08 -12.27
CA GLU A 17 -12.90 -9.87 -12.69
C GLU A 17 -13.26 -10.95 -11.66
N GLU A 18 -12.25 -11.60 -11.08
CA GLU A 18 -12.38 -12.57 -9.99
C GLU A 18 -13.15 -11.99 -8.79
N TRP A 19 -12.77 -10.80 -8.33
CA TRP A 19 -13.47 -10.16 -7.21
C TRP A 19 -14.89 -9.75 -7.58
N ARG A 20 -15.08 -9.20 -8.79
CA ARG A 20 -16.40 -8.82 -9.28
C ARG A 20 -17.37 -10.01 -9.31
N GLU A 21 -16.92 -11.17 -9.77
CA GLU A 21 -17.74 -12.40 -9.82
C GLU A 21 -18.15 -12.92 -8.44
N LEU A 22 -17.28 -12.72 -7.44
CA LEU A 22 -17.55 -13.12 -6.06
C LEU A 22 -18.29 -12.05 -5.23
N GLY A 23 -18.65 -10.91 -5.82
CA GLY A 23 -19.23 -9.77 -5.10
C GLY A 23 -18.26 -9.10 -4.12
N LEU A 24 -16.97 -9.34 -4.32
CA LEU A 24 -15.84 -8.83 -3.55
C LEU A 24 -15.18 -7.63 -4.27
N GLY A 25 -14.23 -7.00 -3.60
CA GLY A 25 -13.47 -5.86 -4.09
C GLY A 25 -13.47 -4.71 -3.11
N ALA A 26 -12.32 -4.05 -2.96
CA ALA A 26 -12.23 -2.83 -2.18
C ALA A 26 -13.13 -1.73 -2.76
N ARG A 27 -13.76 -0.97 -1.86
CA ARG A 27 -14.64 0.15 -2.18
C ARG A 27 -13.97 1.45 -1.83
N LEU A 28 -14.53 2.57 -2.27
CA LEU A 28 -14.06 3.87 -1.81
C LEU A 28 -14.45 4.11 -0.34
N PRO A 29 -13.62 4.85 0.42
CA PRO A 29 -13.96 5.32 1.75
C PRO A 29 -15.18 6.25 1.68
N ARG A 30 -15.91 6.35 2.79
CA ARG A 30 -16.96 7.36 2.91
C ARG A 30 -16.33 8.75 2.85
N PRO A 31 -17.01 9.77 2.29
CA PRO A 31 -16.51 11.14 2.32
C PRO A 31 -16.13 11.56 3.74
N GLY A 32 -14.92 12.09 3.92
CA GLY A 32 -14.41 12.54 5.21
C GLY A 32 -13.92 11.44 6.17
N ALA A 33 -13.94 10.16 5.78
CA ALA A 33 -13.41 9.08 6.59
C ALA A 33 -11.90 9.25 6.83
N ARG A 34 -11.46 9.04 8.06
CA ARG A 34 -10.04 9.09 8.44
C ARG A 34 -9.71 7.87 9.28
N MET A 35 -8.53 7.29 9.06
CA MET A 35 -8.00 6.23 9.91
C MET A 35 -7.54 6.85 11.23
N THR A 36 -8.41 6.85 12.24
CA THR A 36 -8.11 7.36 13.59
C THR A 36 -7.51 6.29 14.49
N ASN A 37 -7.85 5.02 14.23
CA ASN A 37 -7.31 3.88 14.94
C ASN A 37 -6.61 2.94 13.95
N LEU A 38 -5.28 2.79 14.10
CA LEU A 38 -4.44 1.89 13.31
C LEU A 38 -4.35 0.55 14.05
N LEU A 39 -4.77 -0.52 13.39
CA LEU A 39 -4.72 -1.86 13.96
C LEU A 39 -3.36 -2.51 13.73
N PHE A 40 -2.89 -2.51 12.49
CA PHE A 40 -1.61 -3.11 12.12
C PHE A 40 -1.11 -2.57 10.77
N VAL A 41 0.18 -2.75 10.54
CA VAL A 41 0.86 -2.43 9.28
C VAL A 41 1.50 -3.69 8.75
N GLN A 42 1.26 -3.98 7.48
CA GLN A 42 1.93 -5.05 6.76
C GLN A 42 2.87 -4.45 5.73
N THR A 43 4.05 -5.03 5.57
CA THR A 43 5.03 -4.57 4.59
C THR A 43 5.34 -5.69 3.61
N GLY A 44 5.71 -5.30 2.40
CA GLY A 44 6.10 -6.22 1.36
C GLY A 44 6.96 -5.54 0.32
N PHE A 45 7.56 -6.33 -0.56
CA PHE A 45 8.30 -5.81 -1.69
C PHE A 45 7.96 -6.61 -2.94
N GLY A 46 8.16 -5.99 -4.10
CA GLY A 46 7.91 -6.60 -5.39
C GLY A 46 8.94 -6.14 -6.38
N VAL A 47 9.47 -7.09 -7.15
CA VAL A 47 10.53 -6.82 -8.13
C VAL A 47 10.01 -7.13 -9.51
N ASP A 48 10.24 -6.23 -10.46
CA ASP A 48 10.21 -6.52 -11.88
C ASP A 48 11.63 -6.54 -12.44
N GLN A 49 12.06 -7.72 -12.88
CA GLN A 49 13.44 -7.96 -13.37
C GLN A 49 13.63 -7.54 -14.83
N HIS A 50 12.56 -7.08 -15.47
CA HIS A 50 12.50 -6.79 -16.88
C HIS A 50 12.50 -5.28 -17.17
N GLY A 51 12.52 -4.47 -16.11
CA GLY A 51 12.55 -3.02 -16.22
C GLY A 51 11.21 -2.44 -16.64
N ASP A 52 11.21 -1.17 -17.04
CA ASP A 52 9.98 -0.48 -17.39
C ASP A 52 9.51 -0.77 -18.82
N ARG A 53 9.41 -2.07 -19.18
CA ARG A 53 8.89 -2.48 -20.48
C ARG A 53 7.49 -1.93 -20.65
N GLU A 54 7.31 -1.20 -21.76
CA GLU A 54 6.03 -0.60 -22.15
C GLU A 54 5.45 0.38 -21.11
N GLY A 55 6.25 0.81 -20.13
CA GLY A 55 5.80 1.69 -19.03
C GLY A 55 5.03 0.95 -17.93
N GLU A 56 5.19 -0.37 -17.80
CA GLU A 56 4.46 -1.20 -16.83
C GLU A 56 5.32 -1.83 -15.73
N GLY A 57 6.65 -1.65 -15.75
CA GLY A 57 7.57 -2.35 -14.85
C GLY A 57 7.32 -1.96 -13.39
N ALA A 58 7.22 -0.66 -13.13
CA ALA A 58 6.90 -0.14 -11.80
C ALA A 58 5.50 -0.57 -11.33
N THR A 59 4.52 -0.64 -12.25
CA THR A 59 3.17 -1.16 -11.96
C THR A 59 3.21 -2.63 -11.55
N LYS A 60 3.91 -3.49 -12.30
CA LYS A 60 4.07 -4.92 -11.99
C LYS A 60 4.77 -5.13 -10.65
N ALA A 61 5.83 -4.38 -10.40
CA ALA A 61 6.54 -4.39 -9.12
C ALA A 61 5.64 -3.94 -7.95
N ALA A 62 4.85 -2.88 -8.12
CA ALA A 62 3.92 -2.40 -7.10
C ALA A 62 2.81 -3.40 -6.76
N VAL A 63 2.21 -4.04 -7.78
CA VAL A 63 1.21 -5.10 -7.59
C VAL A 63 1.81 -6.28 -6.81
N ARG A 64 3.03 -6.71 -7.18
CA ARG A 64 3.77 -7.76 -6.46
C ARG A 64 4.04 -7.37 -5.01
N ALA A 65 4.45 -6.12 -4.76
CA ALA A 65 4.75 -5.62 -3.43
C ALA A 65 3.53 -5.61 -2.51
N VAL A 66 2.39 -5.13 -3.01
CA VAL A 66 1.13 -5.11 -2.25
C VAL A 66 0.61 -6.52 -2.01
N ARG A 67 0.67 -7.40 -3.01
CA ARG A 67 0.29 -8.81 -2.85
C ARG A 67 1.14 -9.47 -1.78
N ASN A 68 2.47 -9.33 -1.87
CA ASN A 68 3.41 -9.86 -0.89
C ASN A 68 3.12 -9.37 0.53
N ALA A 69 2.73 -8.09 0.69
CA ALA A 69 2.39 -7.53 1.99
C ALA A 69 1.16 -8.20 2.62
N ILE A 70 0.16 -8.61 1.84
CA ILE A 70 -1.12 -9.10 2.38
C ILE A 70 -1.31 -10.63 2.31
N GLU A 71 -0.58 -11.32 1.42
CA GLU A 71 -0.84 -12.72 1.06
C GLU A 71 -0.60 -13.71 2.20
N PHE A 72 0.39 -13.45 3.06
CA PHE A 72 0.80 -14.38 4.12
C PHE A 72 0.23 -14.05 5.50
N ASN A 73 -0.73 -13.12 5.58
CA ASN A 73 -1.33 -12.69 6.83
C ASN A 73 -2.79 -13.12 6.94
N ALA A 74 -3.12 -13.85 8.00
CA ALA A 74 -4.49 -14.17 8.38
C ALA A 74 -4.80 -13.48 9.71
N ILE A 75 -5.70 -12.49 9.70
CA ILE A 75 -5.98 -11.67 10.89
C ILE A 75 -7.49 -11.69 11.21
N PRO A 76 -8.05 -12.87 11.56
CA PRO A 76 -9.48 -13.02 11.82
C PRO A 76 -9.95 -12.18 13.02
N GLY A 77 -9.18 -12.15 14.11
CA GLY A 77 -9.58 -11.45 15.35
C GLY A 77 -9.58 -9.92 15.27
N ALA A 78 -8.68 -9.32 14.48
CA ALA A 78 -8.64 -7.86 14.35
C ALA A 78 -9.87 -7.30 13.62
N ILE A 79 -10.49 -8.10 12.75
CA ILE A 79 -11.70 -7.72 12.01
C ILE A 79 -12.90 -7.57 12.95
N GLU A 80 -12.98 -8.39 14.01
CA GLU A 80 -14.06 -8.32 15.01
C GLU A 80 -14.03 -7.00 15.78
N SER A 81 -12.85 -6.37 15.89
CA SER A 81 -12.67 -5.08 16.55
C SER A 81 -13.04 -3.88 15.66
N VAL A 82 -13.33 -4.08 14.37
CA VAL A 82 -13.70 -3.00 13.44
C VAL A 82 -15.20 -2.71 13.53
N PRO A 83 -15.62 -1.48 13.88
CA PRO A 83 -17.03 -1.10 13.85
C PRO A 83 -17.62 -1.22 12.44
N GLY A 84 -18.66 -2.03 12.27
CA GLY A 84 -19.24 -2.34 10.95
C GLY A 84 -18.53 -3.47 10.20
N GLY A 85 -17.56 -4.12 10.84
CA GLY A 85 -16.90 -5.33 10.36
C GLY A 85 -15.95 -5.12 9.18
N ARG A 86 -15.56 -6.22 8.55
CA ARG A 86 -14.54 -6.28 7.47
C ARG A 86 -14.80 -5.31 6.31
N GLY A 87 -16.07 -5.02 5.99
CA GLY A 87 -16.42 -4.11 4.90
C GLY A 87 -16.12 -2.63 5.20
N GLU A 88 -15.93 -2.27 6.47
CA GLU A 88 -15.68 -0.90 6.92
C GLU A 88 -14.22 -0.64 7.33
N MET A 89 -13.35 -1.65 7.22
CA MET A 89 -11.92 -1.45 7.42
C MET A 89 -11.38 -0.43 6.41
N LEU A 90 -10.61 0.54 6.88
CA LEU A 90 -9.86 1.47 6.04
C LEU A 90 -8.51 0.85 5.69
N ILE A 91 -8.16 0.92 4.41
CA ILE A 91 -6.89 0.41 3.87
C ILE A 91 -6.11 1.62 3.38
N ARG A 92 -4.95 1.89 3.98
CA ARG A 92 -4.01 2.91 3.49
C ARG A 92 -2.79 2.24 2.90
N VAL A 93 -2.45 2.59 1.68
CA VAL A 93 -1.31 2.03 0.95
C VAL A 93 -0.30 3.14 0.71
N LYS A 94 0.96 2.87 1.05
CA LYS A 94 2.11 3.70 0.68
C LYS A 94 3.13 2.87 -0.09
N LEU A 95 3.52 3.36 -1.26
CA LEU A 95 4.49 2.71 -2.15
C LEU A 95 5.76 3.56 -2.22
N GLY A 96 6.91 2.91 -1.97
CA GLY A 96 8.23 3.46 -2.27
C GLY A 96 8.69 2.92 -3.62
N VAL A 97 8.69 3.79 -4.63
CA VAL A 97 9.00 3.44 -6.02
C VAL A 97 10.30 4.14 -6.44
N PRO A 98 11.21 3.47 -7.17
CA PRO A 98 12.44 4.09 -7.65
C PRO A 98 12.17 5.39 -8.40
N PRO A 99 13.11 6.36 -8.35
CA PRO A 99 12.99 7.58 -9.12
C PRO A 99 12.89 7.26 -10.62
N GLY A 100 12.08 8.01 -11.36
CA GLY A 100 12.03 7.94 -12.82
C GLY A 100 13.31 8.49 -13.47
N GLY A 101 13.42 8.34 -14.79
CA GLY A 101 14.54 8.85 -15.58
C GLY A 101 15.42 7.73 -16.18
N GLU A 102 16.28 8.11 -17.12
CA GLU A 102 17.19 7.18 -17.78
C GLU A 102 18.36 6.77 -16.87
N ARG A 103 18.94 5.60 -17.15
CA ARG A 103 20.10 5.09 -16.42
C ARG A 103 21.25 6.11 -16.42
N GLY A 104 21.69 6.52 -15.23
CA GLY A 104 22.87 7.37 -15.06
C GLY A 104 22.60 8.88 -15.18
N GLU A 105 21.36 9.28 -15.46
CA GLU A 105 20.93 10.66 -15.19
C GLU A 105 20.68 10.82 -13.68
N GLY A 106 21.00 11.99 -13.13
CA GLY A 106 20.85 12.25 -11.69
C GLY A 106 19.45 11.86 -11.17
N SER A 107 19.39 11.30 -9.97
CA SER A 107 18.13 10.81 -9.36
C SER A 107 17.00 11.82 -9.55
N SER A 108 15.97 11.46 -10.33
CA SER A 108 14.74 12.25 -10.43
C SER A 108 14.15 12.49 -9.04
N SER A 109 13.49 13.64 -8.87
CA SER A 109 12.72 13.93 -7.66
C SER A 109 11.33 13.26 -7.66
N GLU A 110 10.94 12.69 -8.80
CA GLU A 110 9.64 12.04 -9.01
C GLU A 110 9.80 10.51 -9.14
N PRO A 111 8.88 9.72 -8.56
CA PRO A 111 8.88 8.27 -8.70
C PRO A 111 8.53 7.85 -10.14
N MET A 112 8.92 6.63 -10.53
CA MET A 112 8.40 6.01 -11.75
C MET A 112 6.86 5.93 -11.70
N SER A 113 6.21 6.10 -12.85
CA SER A 113 4.75 6.06 -12.95
C SER A 113 4.19 4.66 -12.61
N VAL A 114 3.12 4.62 -11.82
CA VAL A 114 2.45 3.38 -11.41
C VAL A 114 0.97 3.50 -11.71
N ASP A 115 0.42 2.54 -12.44
CA ASP A 115 -1.01 2.44 -12.66
C ASP A 115 -1.71 1.93 -11.38
N LEU A 116 -2.26 2.88 -10.62
CA LEU A 116 -2.94 2.63 -9.35
C LEU A 116 -4.21 1.79 -9.50
N SER A 117 -4.81 1.72 -10.70
CA SER A 117 -5.97 0.87 -10.96
C SER A 117 -5.63 -0.61 -10.92
N HIS A 118 -4.39 -0.98 -11.24
CA HIS A 118 -3.91 -2.36 -11.12
C HIS A 118 -3.59 -2.72 -9.66
N VAL A 119 -3.03 -1.78 -8.91
CA VAL A 119 -2.71 -1.98 -7.49
C VAL A 119 -3.96 -2.14 -6.64
N SER A 120 -5.00 -1.33 -6.87
CA SER A 120 -6.25 -1.38 -6.11
C SER A 120 -7.02 -2.72 -6.26
N LYS A 121 -6.88 -3.39 -7.42
CA LYS A 121 -7.50 -4.70 -7.70
C LYS A 121 -6.94 -5.83 -6.83
N VAL A 122 -5.81 -5.62 -6.15
CA VAL A 122 -5.21 -6.60 -5.24
C VAL A 122 -6.07 -6.82 -3.98
N PHE A 123 -6.87 -5.82 -3.57
CA PHE A 123 -7.61 -5.86 -2.32
C PHE A 123 -9.01 -6.50 -2.47
N PRO A 124 -9.29 -7.64 -1.81
CA PRO A 124 -10.57 -8.35 -1.93
C PRO A 124 -11.73 -7.69 -1.18
N TYR A 125 -11.49 -6.76 -0.26
CA TYR A 125 -12.54 -6.12 0.55
C TYR A 125 -11.98 -4.87 1.24
N GLY A 126 -12.83 -4.19 2.01
CA GLY A 126 -12.51 -2.98 2.76
C GLY A 126 -12.69 -1.70 1.95
N ARG A 127 -12.21 -0.60 2.52
CA ARG A 127 -12.32 0.74 1.95
C ARG A 127 -10.93 1.30 1.66
N LEU A 128 -10.56 1.33 0.39
CA LEU A 128 -9.24 1.74 -0.07
C LEU A 128 -9.11 3.26 -0.09
N MET A 129 -8.31 3.80 0.83
CA MET A 129 -7.91 5.20 0.83
C MET A 129 -7.00 5.50 -0.38
N PRO A 130 -6.84 6.78 -0.77
CA PRO A 130 -5.91 7.15 -1.84
C PRO A 130 -4.52 6.54 -1.61
N ILE A 131 -4.00 5.89 -2.66
CA ILE A 131 -2.67 5.28 -2.62
C ILE A 131 -1.62 6.41 -2.67
N GLU A 132 -0.71 6.41 -1.72
CA GLU A 132 0.40 7.36 -1.66
C GLU A 132 1.63 6.75 -2.36
N VAL A 133 2.14 7.42 -3.38
CA VAL A 133 3.38 7.02 -4.08
C VAL A 133 4.46 8.03 -3.76
N VAL A 134 5.64 7.54 -3.35
CA VAL A 134 6.81 8.37 -3.04
C VAL A 134 8.06 7.80 -3.69
N VAL A 135 9.06 8.64 -3.93
CA VAL A 135 10.41 8.17 -4.29
C VAL A 135 10.96 7.30 -3.16
N GLY A 136 11.43 6.12 -3.52
CA GLY A 136 11.97 5.11 -2.60
C GLY A 136 12.34 3.84 -3.36
N GLY A 137 12.22 2.68 -2.73
CA GLY A 137 12.49 1.39 -3.39
C GLY A 137 13.95 1.24 -3.82
N LEU A 138 14.19 0.44 -4.86
CA LEU A 138 15.52 0.22 -5.43
C LEU A 138 15.44 -0.08 -6.93
N SER A 139 16.31 0.52 -7.74
CA SER A 139 16.58 0.06 -9.11
C SER A 139 18.01 -0.45 -9.19
N PHE A 140 18.23 -1.53 -9.96
CA PHE A 140 19.56 -2.17 -10.03
C PHE A 140 19.76 -2.93 -11.34
N PRO A 141 21.01 -3.12 -11.80
CA PRO A 141 21.31 -3.95 -12.96
C PRO A 141 21.04 -5.43 -12.70
N THR A 142 20.33 -6.08 -13.62
CA THR A 142 20.20 -7.54 -13.67
C THR A 142 21.37 -8.22 -14.37
N GLY A 143 22.14 -7.46 -15.17
CA GLY A 143 23.26 -7.98 -15.95
C GLY A 143 22.84 -8.87 -17.12
N ARG A 144 21.55 -8.94 -17.47
CA ARG A 144 21.05 -9.69 -18.62
C ARG A 144 19.88 -8.99 -19.29
N ILE A 145 19.98 -8.83 -20.60
CA ILE A 145 18.92 -8.34 -21.47
C ILE A 145 18.36 -9.56 -22.22
N VAL A 146 17.08 -9.86 -22.04
CA VAL A 146 16.38 -10.93 -22.75
C VAL A 146 15.48 -10.31 -23.82
N CYS A 147 16.06 -10.02 -24.98
CA CYS A 147 15.37 -9.36 -26.09
C CYS A 147 14.12 -10.14 -26.55
N GLU A 148 14.13 -11.47 -26.47
CA GLU A 148 12.98 -12.31 -26.85
C GLU A 148 11.76 -12.09 -25.95
N LEU A 149 11.96 -11.58 -24.73
CA LEU A 149 10.90 -11.21 -23.81
C LEU A 149 10.55 -9.71 -23.90
N GLY A 150 11.28 -8.93 -24.71
CA GLY A 150 11.05 -7.50 -24.91
C GLY A 150 11.86 -6.58 -23.98
N ASP A 151 12.95 -7.07 -23.37
CA ASP A 151 13.86 -6.19 -22.61
C ASP A 151 14.46 -5.12 -23.52
N LYS A 152 14.45 -3.87 -23.04
CA LYS A 152 15.15 -2.74 -23.67
C LYS A 152 16.47 -2.44 -23.00
N ASP A 153 16.58 -2.76 -21.71
CA ASP A 153 17.78 -2.61 -20.89
C ASP A 153 17.86 -3.77 -19.87
N ASP A 154 18.86 -3.71 -18.98
CA ASP A 154 19.05 -4.66 -17.88
C ASP A 154 18.61 -4.06 -16.54
N LEU A 155 17.66 -3.12 -16.50
CA LEU A 155 17.23 -2.48 -15.26
C LEU A 155 16.16 -3.32 -14.56
N ALA A 156 16.35 -3.65 -13.29
CA ALA A 156 15.28 -4.15 -12.43
C ALA A 156 14.68 -3.01 -11.59
N ILE A 157 13.40 -3.14 -11.29
CA ILE A 157 12.63 -2.19 -10.47
C ILE A 157 12.11 -2.94 -9.24
N CYS A 158 12.50 -2.51 -8.06
CA CYS A 158 12.03 -3.01 -6.78
C CYS A 158 11.19 -1.95 -6.07
N VAL A 159 9.92 -2.25 -5.82
CA VAL A 159 8.97 -1.40 -5.09
C VAL A 159 8.79 -1.96 -3.68
N ALA A 160 8.84 -1.08 -2.69
CA ALA A 160 8.46 -1.39 -1.32
C ALA A 160 7.01 -0.92 -1.07
N ALA A 161 6.24 -1.72 -0.33
CA ALA A 161 4.87 -1.40 0.03
C ALA A 161 4.66 -1.43 1.55
N SER A 162 3.86 -0.49 2.04
CA SER A 162 3.29 -0.48 3.38
C SER A 162 1.77 -0.42 3.26
N VAL A 163 1.09 -1.43 3.82
CA VAL A 163 -0.37 -1.57 3.84
C VAL A 163 -0.83 -1.48 5.28
N SER A 164 -1.39 -0.34 5.63
CA SER A 164 -1.93 -0.05 6.96
C SER A 164 -3.43 -0.33 7.00
N ILE A 165 -3.86 -1.06 8.03
CA ILE A 165 -5.27 -1.38 8.25
C ILE A 165 -5.75 -0.71 9.53
N GLY A 166 -6.92 -0.08 9.47
CA GLY A 166 -7.52 0.59 10.62
C GLY A 166 -8.99 0.92 10.40
N TYR A 167 -9.54 1.78 11.25
CA TYR A 167 -10.93 2.23 11.14
C TYR A 167 -11.11 3.67 11.67
N ASP A 168 -12.29 4.23 11.41
CA ASP A 168 -12.70 5.55 11.89
C ASP A 168 -13.57 5.39 13.15
N GLU A 169 -13.12 5.96 14.27
CA GLU A 169 -13.77 5.83 15.59
C GLU A 169 -15.05 6.69 15.75
N LYS A 170 -15.35 7.60 14.82
CA LYS A 170 -16.45 8.59 14.96
C LYS A 170 -17.89 8.02 14.99
N LYS A 171 -18.06 6.75 15.33
CA LYS A 171 -19.36 6.09 15.54
C LYS A 171 -19.67 5.64 16.97
N ILE A 172 -18.82 5.90 17.97
CA ILE A 172 -19.13 5.53 19.37
C ILE A 172 -19.84 6.66 20.14
N SER A 173 -19.82 7.90 19.65
CA SER A 173 -20.43 9.06 20.34
C SER A 173 -21.92 9.23 20.02
N GLY A 174 -22.73 8.21 20.31
CA GLY A 174 -24.18 8.32 20.40
C GLY A 174 -24.61 8.18 21.86
N ASN A 175 -24.87 9.32 22.53
CA ASN A 175 -25.41 9.45 23.89
C ASN A 175 -24.67 8.70 25.02
N ASN A 176 -23.67 9.37 25.61
CA ASN A 176 -23.56 9.55 27.06
C ASN A 176 -22.35 10.46 27.32
N GLN A 177 -22.62 11.76 27.42
CA GLN A 177 -21.63 12.72 27.87
C GLN A 177 -21.62 12.70 29.40
N GLU A 178 -20.88 11.75 29.97
CA GLU A 178 -20.41 11.85 31.35
C GLU A 178 -18.90 12.02 31.34
N ASN A 179 -18.48 13.04 32.10
CA ASN A 179 -17.12 13.47 32.29
C ASN A 179 -16.21 12.31 32.75
N SER A 180 -15.06 12.18 32.09
CA SER A 180 -13.86 11.70 32.76
C SER A 180 -12.63 12.38 32.15
N ASP A 181 -12.42 13.62 32.58
CA ASP A 181 -11.08 14.18 32.66
C ASP A 181 -10.26 13.33 33.66
N ASN A 182 -8.98 13.16 33.34
CA ASN A 182 -7.91 12.51 34.11
C ASN A 182 -7.78 10.99 33.93
N LEU A 183 -6.92 10.61 32.98
CA LEU A 183 -6.04 9.46 33.19
C LEU A 183 -4.60 9.88 32.90
N SER A 184 -3.89 10.21 33.97
CA SER A 184 -2.45 10.37 34.00
C SER A 184 -1.78 9.04 33.62
N CYS A 185 -0.77 9.12 32.76
CA CYS A 185 0.09 7.98 32.43
C CYS A 185 0.87 7.56 33.69
N SER A 186 0.44 6.47 34.32
CA SER A 186 1.18 5.84 35.40
C SER A 186 2.36 5.07 34.82
N THR A 187 3.56 5.57 35.13
CA THR A 187 4.83 4.88 34.96
C THR A 187 4.82 3.54 35.72
N GLY A 188 4.93 2.42 35.01
CA GLY A 188 4.91 1.13 35.70
C GLY A 188 4.94 -0.13 34.85
N SER A 189 5.70 -0.18 33.76
CA SER A 189 6.24 -1.46 33.26
C SER A 189 7.46 -1.19 32.38
N SER A 190 8.62 -1.62 32.86
CA SER A 190 9.86 -1.61 32.10
C SER A 190 9.73 -2.61 30.93
N HIS A 191 9.25 -2.13 29.79
CA HIS A 191 9.35 -2.89 28.55
C HIS A 191 10.83 -2.92 28.18
N LYS A 192 11.49 -4.07 28.36
CA LYS A 192 12.85 -4.29 27.87
C LYS A 192 12.82 -4.19 26.35
N THR A 193 13.16 -3.00 25.85
CA THR A 193 13.41 -2.77 24.44
C THR A 193 14.80 -3.34 24.17
N TYR A 194 14.90 -4.35 23.31
CA TYR A 194 16.18 -4.80 22.81
C TYR A 194 16.76 -3.66 21.98
N SER A 195 17.86 -3.09 22.47
CA SER A 195 18.61 -2.04 21.79
C SER A 195 19.27 -2.63 20.55
N THR A 196 18.70 -2.40 19.37
CA THR A 196 19.27 -2.78 18.06
C THR A 196 20.43 -1.87 17.64
N LYS A 197 21.17 -1.30 18.59
CA LYS A 197 22.29 -0.39 18.32
C LYS A 197 23.37 -1.01 17.44
N ASP A 198 23.45 -2.34 17.41
CA ASP A 198 24.45 -3.08 16.63
C ASP A 198 23.86 -3.88 15.44
N GLY A 199 22.60 -3.61 15.07
CA GLY A 199 22.09 -3.78 13.69
C GLY A 199 22.36 -5.08 12.92
N TYR A 200 22.33 -6.25 13.57
CA TYR A 200 22.13 -7.56 12.92
C TYR A 200 21.03 -8.33 13.65
#